data_AF-I3XEK0-F1
#
_entry.id   AF-I3XEK0-F1
#
_cell.length_a   1.000
_cell.length_b   1.000
_cell.length_c   1.000
_cell.angle_alpha   90.00
_cell.angle_beta   90.00
_cell.angle_gamma   90.00
#
_symmetry.space_group_name_H-M   'P 1'
#
loop_
_entity.id
_entity.type
_entity.pdbx_description
1 polymer ?
#
loop_
_entity_poly.entity_id
_entity_poly.type
_entity_poly.pdbx_seq_one_letter_code
_entity_poly.pdbx_strand_id
1 'polypeptide(L)' 'MNITLLVQFLALLEEMKTREEILPEFERLLDRCGFDFYGLIRQPKPHENPLRLLLAGRWPDG' A
#
# COMPACT_ATOMS: atom_id res chain seq x y z
N MET A 1 -7.09 -18.92 0.70
CA MET A 1 -7.46 -18.06 1.85
C MET A 1 -6.59 -16.80 1.90
N ASN A 2 -6.59 -16.03 0.81
CA ASN A 2 -5.95 -14.71 0.70
C ASN A 2 -6.86 -13.76 -0.10
N ILE A 3 -7.60 -14.34 -1.06
CA ILE A 3 -8.68 -13.69 -1.80
C ILE A 3 -9.79 -13.09 -0.92
N THR A 4 -10.16 -13.73 0.19
CA THR A 4 -11.18 -13.19 1.12
C THR A 4 -10.70 -11.91 1.79
N LEU A 5 -9.43 -11.84 2.19
CA LEU A 5 -8.84 -10.65 2.80
C LEU A 5 -8.77 -9.49 1.79
N LEU A 6 -8.43 -9.79 0.54
CA LEU A 6 -8.45 -8.82 -0.55
C LEU A 6 -9.85 -8.25 -0.81
N VAL A 7 -10.88 -9.10 -0.86
CA VAL A 7 -12.27 -8.65 -1.06
C VAL A 7 -12.74 -7.76 0.10
N GLN A 8 -12.42 -8.14 1.35
CA GLN A 8 -12.75 -7.32 2.53
C GLN A 8 -12.04 -5.96 2.49
N PHE A 9 -10.76 -5.95 2.14
CA PHE A 9 -10.00 -4.71 1.99
C PHE A 9 -10.58 -3.81 0.89
N LEU A 10 -10.94 -4.36 -0.27
CA LEU A 10 -11.54 -3.60 -1.36
C LEU A 10 -12.88 -2.97 -0.95
N ALA A 11 -13.72 -3.70 -0.21
CA ALA A 11 -14.98 -3.16 0.30
C ALA A 11 -14.76 -2.02 1.30
N LEU A 12 -13.76 -2.12 2.17
CA LEU A 12 -13.39 -1.04 3.11
C LEU A 12 -12.81 0.17 2.38
N LEU A 13 -12.05 -0.06 1.30
CA LEU A 13 -11.36 0.99 0.56
C LEU A 13 -12.32 2.02 -0.03
N GLU A 14 -13.55 1.63 -0.37
CA GLU A 14 -14.58 2.54 -0.90
C GLU A 14 -15.03 3.58 0.14
N GLU A 15 -14.92 3.27 1.42
CA GLU A 15 -15.35 4.13 2.54
C GLU A 15 -14.22 5.05 3.04
N MET A 16 -12.96 4.65 2.85
CA MET A 16 -11.79 5.40 3.31
C MET A 16 -11.38 6.49 2.32
N LYS A 17 -11.14 7.71 2.80
CA LYS A 17 -10.90 8.89 1.93
C LYS A 17 -9.51 9.49 2.10
N THR A 18 -8.86 9.17 3.20
CA THR A 18 -7.58 9.76 3.58
C THR A 18 -6.47 8.71 3.59
N ARG A 19 -5.23 9.17 3.41
CA ARG A 19 -4.07 8.29 3.49
C ARG A 19 -3.96 7.62 4.86
N GLU A 20 -4.29 8.37 5.90
CA GLU A 20 -4.21 7.99 7.30
C GLU A 20 -5.20 6.87 7.65
N GLU A 21 -6.34 6.81 6.95
CA GLU A 21 -7.30 5.70 7.04
C GLU A 21 -6.84 4.48 6.22
N ILE A 22 -6.41 4.70 4.98
CA ILE A 22 -6.11 3.63 4.01
C ILE A 22 -4.85 2.86 4.38
N LEU A 23 -3.78 3.57 4.78
CA LEU A 23 -2.46 2.97 4.91
C LEU A 23 -2.37 1.90 6.01
N PRO A 24 -2.93 2.10 7.21
CA PRO A 24 -2.92 1.06 8.24
C PRO A 24 -3.70 -0.21 7.85
N GLU A 25 -4.82 -0.09 7.13
CA GLU A 25 -5.57 -1.25 6.64
C GLU A 25 -4.81 -1.99 5.54
N PHE A 26 -4.15 -1.25 4.65
CA PHE A 26 -3.32 -1.83 3.61
C PHE A 26 -2.14 -2.60 4.20
N GLU A 27 -1.45 -2.02 5.18
CA GLU A 27 -0.34 -2.68 5.88
C GLU A 27 -0.80 -3.93 6.63
N ARG A 28 -1.97 -3.89 7.30
CA ARG A 28 -2.56 -5.09 7.92
C ARG A 28 -2.84 -6.21 6.92
N LEU A 29 -3.30 -5.87 5.72
CA LEU A 29 -3.50 -6.85 4.65
C LEU A 29 -2.16 -7.48 4.24
N LEU A 30 -1.11 -6.67 4.06
CA LEU A 30 0.23 -7.14 3.70
C LEU A 30 0.81 -8.07 4.78
N ASP A 31 0.68 -7.70 6.05
CA ASP A 31 1.12 -8.52 7.18
C ASP A 31 0.43 -9.90 7.17
N ARG A 32 -0.89 -9.94 6.92
CA ARG A 32 -1.64 -11.20 6.80
C ARG A 32 -1.29 -12.01 5.56
N CYS A 33 -0.79 -11.36 4.53
CA CYS A 33 -0.25 -12.02 3.34
C CYS A 33 1.18 -12.53 3.54
N GLY A 34 1.86 -12.13 4.62
CA GLY A 34 3.25 -12.47 4.91
C GLY A 34 4.27 -11.60 4.19
N PHE A 35 3.93 -10.35 3.86
CA PHE A 35 4.87 -9.39 3.29
C PHE A 35 5.45 -8.47 4.36
N ASP A 36 6.74 -8.60 4.62
CA ASP A 36 7.45 -7.76 5.59
C ASP A 36 7.77 -6.36 5.05
N PHE A 37 7.88 -6.22 3.72
CA PHE A 37 8.31 -4.98 3.06
C PHE A 37 7.46 -4.68 1.83
N TYR A 38 7.25 -3.39 1.56
CA TYR A 38 6.54 -2.94 0.36
C TYR A 38 6.94 -1.52 -0.05
N GLY A 39 6.70 -1.20 -1.32
CA GLY A 39 6.77 0.15 -1.84
C GLY A 39 5.54 0.44 -2.71
N LEU A 40 4.87 1.55 -2.44
CA LEU A 40 3.82 2.09 -3.28
C LEU A 40 4.35 3.34 -3.97
N ILE A 41 4.51 3.26 -5.29
CA ILE A 41 5.16 4.30 -6.09
C ILE A 41 4.20 4.71 -7.20
N ARG A 42 4.03 6.01 -7.41
CA ARG A 42 3.32 6.52 -8.60
C ARG A 42 4.14 6.18 -9.84
N GLN A 43 3.54 5.57 -10.84
CA GLN A 43 4.25 5.26 -12.08
C GLN A 43 4.88 6.54 -12.66
N PRO A 44 6.22 6.57 -12.86
CA PRO A 44 6.90 7.75 -13.38
C PRO A 44 6.43 8.05 -14.81
N LYS A 45 6.13 9.31 -15.10
CA LYS A 45 6.22 9.78 -16.49
C LYS A 45 7.69 10.00 -16.86
N PRO A 46 8.06 9.98 -18.17
CA PRO A 46 9.46 10.07 -18.61
C PRO A 46 10.25 11.28 -18.11
N HIS A 47 9.57 12.34 -17.67
CA HIS A 47 10.15 13.62 -17.24
C HIS A 47 10.08 13.84 -15.72
N GLU A 48 9.53 12.91 -14.94
CA GLU A 48 9.36 13.08 -13.50
C GLU A 48 10.57 12.54 -12.72
N ASN A 49 10.93 13.25 -11.63
CA ASN A 49 11.99 12.80 -10.73
C ASN A 49 11.50 11.56 -9.94
N PRO A 50 12.17 10.40 -10.07
CA PRO A 50 11.75 9.14 -9.44
C PRO A 50 11.63 9.21 -7.90
N LEU A 51 12.46 10.04 -7.26
CA LEU A 51 12.49 10.18 -5.80
C LEU A 51 11.24 10.87 -5.24
N ARG A 52 10.46 11.58 -6.08
CA ARG A 52 9.21 12.25 -5.66
C ARG A 52 7.98 11.37 -5.84
N LEU A 53 8.15 10.11 -6.26
CA LEU A 53 7.06 9.23 -6.64
C LEU A 53 6.65 8.25 -5.55
N LEU A 54 7.42 8.15 -4.47
CA LEU A 54 7.08 7.29 -3.33
C LEU A 54 5.84 7.84 -2.61
N LEU A 55 4.77 7.05 -2.60
CA LEU A 55 3.53 7.38 -1.90
C LEU A 55 3.55 6.82 -0.48
N ALA A 56 4.04 5.58 -0.32
CA ALA A 56 4.25 4.92 0.97
C ALA A 56 5.21 3.75 0.82
N GLY A 57 5.77 3.26 1.93
CA GLY A 57 6.56 2.04 1.92
C GLY A 57 7.05 1.68 3.31
N ARG A 58 7.35 0.40 3.47
CA ARG A 58 8.04 -0.18 4.62
C ARG A 58 9.30 -0.85 4.07
N TRP A 59 10.44 -0.28 4.42
CA TRP A 59 11.76 -0.75 3.98
C TRP A 59 12.42 -1.58 5.08
N PRO A 60 13.30 -2.53 4.75
CA PRO A 60 14.14 -3.16 5.75
C PRO A 60 15.05 -2.14 6.41
N ASP A 61 15.30 -2.33 7.71
CA ASP A 61 16.45 -1.70 8.34
C ASP A 61 17.71 -2.24 7.65
N GLY A 62 18.59 -1.32 7.23
CA GLY A 62 19.83 -1.64 6.50
C GLY A 62 20.91 -2.26 7.37
#